data_AF-A0A517R4L0-F1
#
_entry.id   AF-A0A517R4L0-F1
#
_cell.length_a   1.000
_cell.length_b   1.000
_cell.length_c   1.000
_cell.angle_alpha   90.00
_cell.angle_beta   90.00
_cell.angle_gamma   90.00
#
_symmetry.space_group_name_H-M   'P 1'
#
loop_
_entity.id
_entity.type
_entity.pdbx_description
1 polymer ?
#
loop_
_entity_poly.entity_id
_entity_poly.type
_entity_poly.pdbx_seq_one_letter_code
_entity_poly.pdbx_strand_id
1 'polypeptide(L)'
;MADREYSKHQKKVIQRYYDNREDIDKQKLAELVTTLYLATGKKRAKSWETATGVMERLKVPQSRIDHVVASDDPTVLAKVVEEIEKGKI
;
A
#
# COMPACT_ATOMS: atom_id res chain seq x y z
N MET A 1 14.79 13.46 -19.83
CA MET A 1 13.74 14.00 -18.95
C MET A 1 14.26 15.32 -18.41
N ALA A 2 13.52 16.42 -18.57
CA ALA A 2 13.99 17.73 -18.10
C ALA A 2 14.30 17.67 -16.60
N ASP A 3 15.52 18.07 -16.23
CA ASP A 3 15.96 18.15 -14.84
C ASP A 3 15.08 19.20 -14.15
N ARG A 4 14.06 18.73 -13.42
CA ARG A 4 13.19 19.64 -12.66
C ARG A 4 13.99 20.12 -11.47
N GLU A 5 14.56 21.32 -11.59
CA GLU A 5 15.27 21.95 -10.48
C GLU A 5 14.29 22.29 -9.35
N TYR A 6 14.27 21.44 -8.32
CA TYR A 6 13.49 21.67 -7.11
C TYR A 6 14.18 22.67 -6.18
N SER A 7 13.42 23.59 -5.59
CA SER A 7 13.92 24.48 -4.53
C SER A 7 14.39 23.67 -3.31
N LYS A 8 15.25 24.26 -2.47
CA LYS A 8 15.73 23.61 -1.23
C LYS A 8 14.58 23.10 -0.35
N HIS A 9 13.48 23.86 -0.28
CA HIS A 9 12.29 23.45 0.43
C HIS A 9 11.62 22.23 -0.21
N GLN A 10 11.41 22.25 -1.53
CA GLN A 10 10.81 21.13 -2.26
C GLN A 10 11.64 19.85 -2.13
N LYS A 11 12.97 19.93 -2.25
CA LYS A 11 13.88 18.80 -2.03
C LYS A 11 13.70 18.19 -0.63
N LYS A 12 13.60 19.03 0.41
CA LYS A 12 13.36 18.58 1.79
C LYS A 12 12.02 17.87 1.96
N VAL A 13 10.95 18.37 1.34
CA VAL A 13 9.63 17.72 1.37
C VAL A 13 9.65 16.38 0.65
N ILE A 14 10.28 16.32 -0.53
CA ILE A 14 10.44 15.08 -1.31
C ILE A 14 11.22 14.05 -0.48
N GLN A 15 12.35 14.45 0.11
CA GLN A 15 13.15 13.57 0.95
C GLN A 15 12.33 13.02 2.12
N ARG A 16 11.64 13.90 2.88
CA ARG A 16 10.77 13.48 3.99
C ARG A 16 9.71 12.47 3.56
N TYR A 17 9.13 12.63 2.37
CA TYR A 17 8.17 11.65 1.87
C TYR A 17 8.80 10.27 1.68
N TYR A 18 10.01 10.19 1.11
CA TYR A 18 10.71 8.92 0.94
C TYR A 18 11.22 8.34 2.27
N ASP A 19 11.66 9.19 3.19
CA ASP A 19 12.09 8.80 4.54
C ASP A 19 10.95 8.12 5.32
N ASN A 20 9.69 8.51 5.06
CA ASN A 20 8.50 7.98 5.74
C ASN A 20 7.61 7.14 4.81
N ARG A 21 8.12 6.73 3.63
CA ARG A 21 7.34 6.05 2.57
C ARG A 21 6.70 4.77 3.09
N GLU A 22 7.46 4.00 3.88
CA GLU A 22 7.01 2.73 4.42
C GLU A 22 5.84 2.90 5.39
N ASP A 23 5.92 3.84 6.32
CA ASP A 23 4.84 4.13 7.26
C ASP A 23 3.59 4.65 6.55
N ILE A 24 3.77 5.50 5.52
CA ILE A 24 2.66 5.96 4.67
C ILE A 24 2.01 4.77 3.95
N ASP A 25 2.81 3.85 3.42
CA ASP A 25 2.31 2.68 2.71
C ASP A 25 1.60 1.71 3.67
N LYS A 26 2.09 1.53 4.91
CA LYS A 26 1.42 0.76 5.97
C LYS A 26 0.04 1.34 6.30
N GLN A 27 -0.03 2.65 6.57
CA GLN A 27 -1.29 3.35 6.84
C GLN A 27 -2.27 3.21 5.68
N LYS A 28 -1.79 3.41 4.45
CA LYS A 28 -2.60 3.29 3.24
C LYS A 28 -3.15 1.88 3.05
N LEU A 29 -2.38 0.84 3.38
CA LEU A 29 -2.85 -0.54 3.30
C LEU A 29 -3.99 -0.80 4.30
N ALA A 30 -3.89 -0.26 5.52
CA ALA A 30 -4.96 -0.33 6.53
C ALA A 30 -6.24 0.40 6.06
N GLU A 31 -6.11 1.59 5.45
CA GLU A 31 -7.25 2.31 4.87
C GLU A 31 -7.94 1.54 3.73
N LEU A 32 -7.15 0.80 2.94
CA LEU A 32 -7.66 -0.01 1.83
C LEU A 32 -8.49 -1.20 2.32
N VAL A 33 -8.18 -1.78 3.48
CA VAL A 33 -9.01 -2.82 4.11
C VAL A 33 -10.44 -2.30 4.31
N THR A 34 -10.58 -1.16 4.97
CA THR A 34 -11.89 -0.52 5.21
C THR A 34 -12.58 -0.13 3.90
N THR A 35 -11.81 0.43 2.95
CA THR A 35 -12.34 0.78 1.62
C THR A 35 -12.89 -0.44 0.90
N LEU A 36 -12.19 -1.58 0.95
CA LEU A 36 -12.61 -2.82 0.31
C LEU A 36 -13.89 -3.38 0.95
N TYR A 37 -14.09 -3.28 2.26
CA TYR A 37 -15.36 -3.68 2.88
C TYR A 37 -16.58 -2.91 2.33
N LEU A 38 -16.39 -1.65 1.94
CA LEU A 38 -17.48 -0.76 1.50
C LEU A 38 -17.59 -0.67 -0.03
N ALA A 39 -16.51 -0.95 -0.76
CA ALA A 39 -16.46 -0.79 -2.20
C ALA A 39 -16.98 -2.02 -2.93
N THR A 40 -17.71 -1.78 -4.02
CA THR A 40 -18.20 -2.82 -4.94
C THR A 40 -17.81 -2.49 -6.39
N GLY A 41 -17.95 -3.48 -7.28
CA GLY A 41 -17.72 -3.33 -8.72
C GLY A 41 -16.36 -2.73 -9.09
N LYS A 42 -16.36 -1.77 -10.01
CA LYS A 42 -15.14 -1.12 -10.53
C LYS A 42 -14.31 -0.44 -9.43
N LYS A 43 -14.95 0.11 -8.40
CA LYS A 43 -14.25 0.78 -7.28
C LYS A 43 -13.50 -0.24 -6.42
N ARG A 44 -14.08 -1.42 -6.20
CA ARG A 44 -13.43 -2.52 -5.49
C ARG A 44 -12.20 -3.02 -6.25
N ALA A 45 -12.33 -3.27 -7.56
CA ALA A 45 -11.22 -3.70 -8.40
C ALA A 45 -10.03 -2.71 -8.35
N LYS A 46 -10.29 -1.41 -8.44
CA LYS A 46 -9.25 -0.38 -8.31
C LYS A 46 -8.61 -0.34 -6.93
N SER A 47 -9.38 -0.64 -5.88
CA SER A 47 -8.88 -0.70 -4.51
C SER A 47 -7.94 -1.90 -4.34
N TRP A 48 -8.27 -3.05 -4.94
CA TRP A 48 -7.38 -4.21 -4.99
C TRP A 48 -6.11 -3.95 -5.78
N GLU A 49 -6.19 -3.34 -6.97
CA GLU A 49 -5.02 -2.92 -7.75
C GLU A 49 -4.09 -2.02 -6.92
N THR A 50 -4.68 -1.08 -6.18
CA THR A 50 -3.92 -0.19 -5.29
C THR A 50 -3.29 -0.98 -4.12
N ALA A 51 -4.02 -1.93 -3.53
CA ALA A 51 -3.54 -2.77 -2.44
C ALA A 51 -2.35 -3.63 -2.89
N THR A 52 -2.43 -4.26 -4.06
CA THR A 52 -1.33 -5.01 -4.68
C THR A 52 -0.08 -4.15 -4.80
N GLY A 53 -0.18 -2.97 -5.42
CA GLY A 53 0.96 -2.09 -5.60
C GLY A 53 1.51 -1.50 -4.29
N VAL A 54 0.73 -1.47 -3.21
CA VAL A 54 1.22 -1.09 -1.87
C VAL A 54 1.95 -2.27 -1.21
N MET A 55 1.39 -3.49 -1.27
CA MET A 55 2.03 -4.71 -0.75
C MET A 55 3.38 -4.98 -1.42
N GLU A 56 3.49 -4.79 -2.74
CA GLU A 56 4.76 -4.91 -3.47
C GLU A 56 5.81 -3.91 -2.96
N ARG A 57 5.43 -2.65 -2.71
CA ARG A 57 6.34 -1.63 -2.16
C ARG A 57 6.78 -1.94 -0.73
N LEU A 58 5.89 -2.55 0.05
CA LEU A 58 6.18 -3.07 1.38
C LEU A 58 6.93 -4.41 1.34
N LYS A 59 7.28 -4.91 0.15
CA LYS A 59 8.05 -6.14 -0.08
C LYS A 59 7.37 -7.40 0.46
N VAL A 60 6.04 -7.41 0.52
CA VAL A 60 5.27 -8.62 0.82
C VAL A 60 5.58 -9.68 -0.25
N PRO A 61 5.82 -10.95 0.12
CA PRO A 61 6.10 -12.00 -0.86
C PRO A 61 4.99 -12.13 -1.91
N GLN A 62 5.35 -12.29 -3.18
CA GLN A 62 4.39 -12.34 -4.28
C GLN A 62 3.34 -13.45 -4.10
N SER A 63 3.76 -14.63 -3.60
CA SER A 63 2.84 -15.74 -3.31
C SER A 63 1.75 -15.37 -2.29
N ARG A 64 2.06 -14.48 -1.34
CA ARG A 64 1.11 -13.97 -0.36
C ARG A 64 0.18 -12.94 -0.98
N ILE A 65 0.71 -12.06 -1.83
CA ILE A 65 -0.07 -11.08 -2.60
C ILE A 65 -1.11 -11.80 -3.48
N ASP A 66 -0.66 -12.79 -4.24
CA ASP A 66 -1.53 -13.57 -5.13
C ASP A 66 -2.64 -14.26 -4.35
N HIS A 67 -2.33 -14.83 -3.18
CA HIS A 67 -3.33 -15.45 -2.32
C HIS A 67 -4.37 -14.44 -1.80
N VAL A 68 -3.95 -13.26 -1.36
CA VAL A 68 -4.83 -12.19 -0.86
C VAL A 68 -5.76 -11.67 -1.97
N VAL A 69 -5.22 -11.44 -3.16
CA VAL A 69 -6.01 -10.93 -4.29
C VAL A 69 -6.96 -12.00 -4.80
N ALA A 70 -6.51 -13.26 -4.90
CA ALA A 70 -7.33 -14.39 -5.32
C ALA A 70 -8.46 -14.70 -4.32
N SER A 71 -8.27 -14.45 -3.03
CA SER A 71 -9.31 -14.65 -2.03
C SER A 71 -10.43 -13.61 -2.12
N ASP A 72 -10.19 -12.46 -2.77
CA ASP A 72 -11.12 -11.31 -2.84
C ASP A 72 -11.79 -11.01 -1.49
N ASP A 73 -11.05 -11.16 -0.39
CA ASP A 73 -11.56 -11.05 0.98
C ASP A 73 -10.78 -9.99 1.75
N PRO A 74 -11.42 -8.87 2.16
CA PRO A 74 -10.77 -7.82 2.93
C PRO A 74 -10.24 -8.30 4.28
N THR A 75 -10.79 -9.38 4.86
CA THR A 75 -10.30 -9.96 6.13
C THR A 75 -8.90 -10.54 5.97
N VAL A 76 -8.58 -11.11 4.80
CA VAL A 76 -7.27 -11.69 4.51
C VAL A 76 -6.24 -10.58 4.36
N LEU A 77 -6.59 -9.47 3.71
CA LEU A 77 -5.74 -8.28 3.66
C LEU A 77 -5.52 -7.68 5.06
N ALA A 78 -6.54 -7.65 5.93
CA ALA A 78 -6.41 -7.16 7.29
C ALA A 78 -5.37 -7.94 8.11
N LYS A 79 -5.30 -9.27 7.93
CA LYS A 79 -4.27 -10.10 8.56
C LYS A 79 -2.87 -9.75 8.06
N VAL A 80 -2.72 -9.47 6.77
CA VAL A 80 -1.44 -9.02 6.20
C VAL A 80 -1.01 -7.68 6.80
N VAL A 81 -1.94 -6.73 6.97
CA VAL A 81 -1.67 -5.45 7.64
C VAL A 81 -1.17 -5.69 9.07
N GLU A 82 -1.86 -6.53 9.84
CA GLU A 82 -1.47 -6.88 11.22
C GLU A 82 -0.08 -7.56 11.28
N GLU A 83 0.24 -8.45 10.33
CA GLU A 83 1.55 -9.09 10.22
C GLU A 83 2.66 -8.06 9.93
N ILE A 84 2.40 -7.09 9.04
CA ILE A 84 3.33 -6.01 8.72
C ILE A 84 3.56 -5.10 9.94
N GLU A 85 2.51 -4.72 10.67
CA GLU A 85 2.62 -3.89 11.87
C GLU A 85 3.42 -4.58 12.98
N LYS A 86 3.32 -5.91 13.07
CA LYS A 86 4.10 -6.73 14.00
C LYS A 86 5.51 -7.08 13.50
N GLY A 87 5.88 -6.70 12.27
CA GLY A 87 7.17 -7.01 11.66
C GLY A 87 7.38 -8.50 11.38
N LYS A 88 6.31 -9.23 11.04
CA LYS A 88 6.31 -10.70 10.87
C LYS A 88 6.27 -11.18 9.41
N ILE A 89 6.53 -10.29 8.46
CA ILE A 89 6.47 -10.57 7.02
C ILE A 89 7.86 -10.77 6.40
#